data_AF-A0A950AGF7-F1
#
_entry.id   AF-A0A950AGF7-F1
#
_cell.length_a   1.000
_cell.length_b   1.000
_cell.length_c   1.000
_cell.angle_alpha   90.00
_cell.angle_beta   90.00
_cell.angle_gamma   90.00
#
_symmetry.space_group_name_H-M   'P 1'
#
loop_
_entity.id
_entity.type
_entity.pdbx_description
1 polymer ?
#
loop_
_entity_poly.entity_id
_entity_poly.type
_entity_poly.pdbx_seq_one_letter_code
_entity_poly.pdbx_strand_id
1 'polypeptide(L)'
;MPGTYQPIENYGVIGNLQTVALVGMEGSVDFLCFPYFDSPSIFAALLDSERGGRFKLSPLFQHRRPKQLYLSNSNILLTRFLSPDGVAEVSDFMPISLESSRERHEPVHQLIRRAKCVRGEVKFEMVCEPRFDYGRAKHQVKLLTEKEALFIP
;
A
#
# COMPACT_ATOMS: atom_id res chain seq x y z
N MET A 1 -14.66 16.19 -13.11
CA MET A 1 -13.21 15.99 -13.32
C MET A 1 -13.02 14.57 -13.82
N PRO A 2 -12.37 14.32 -14.96
CA PRO A 2 -12.16 12.96 -15.45
C PRO A 2 -11.26 12.19 -14.47
N GLY A 3 -11.79 11.11 -13.88
CA GLY A 3 -11.03 10.04 -13.25
C GLY A 3 -10.53 10.23 -11.81
N THR A 4 -11.40 10.60 -10.85
CA THR A 4 -11.04 10.45 -9.42
C THR A 4 -10.87 8.99 -9.01
N TYR A 5 -11.54 8.07 -9.72
CA TYR A 5 -11.59 6.66 -9.39
C TYR A 5 -11.01 5.75 -10.47
N GLN A 6 -10.32 4.74 -9.96
CA GLN A 6 -9.85 3.51 -10.58
C GLN A 6 -10.95 2.64 -11.21
N PRO A 7 -10.94 2.17 -12.46
CA PRO A 7 -11.67 0.95 -12.78
C PRO A 7 -11.29 -0.18 -11.82
N ILE A 8 -12.24 -0.97 -11.33
CA ILE A 8 -11.96 -1.99 -10.30
C ILE A 8 -10.97 -3.06 -10.80
N GLU A 9 -10.96 -3.32 -12.11
CA GLU A 9 -10.01 -4.22 -12.79
C GLU A 9 -8.54 -3.75 -12.72
N ASN A 10 -8.28 -2.48 -12.36
CA ASN A 10 -6.94 -1.94 -12.18
C ASN A 10 -6.40 -2.14 -10.76
N TYR A 11 -7.07 -2.92 -9.92
CA TYR A 11 -6.62 -3.23 -8.57
C TYR A 11 -6.12 -4.67 -8.44
N GLY A 12 -4.90 -4.81 -7.95
CA GLY A 12 -4.38 -6.08 -7.44
C GLY A 12 -4.79 -6.27 -5.97
N VAL A 13 -5.02 -7.52 -5.59
CA VAL A 13 -5.43 -7.95 -4.25
C VAL A 13 -4.26 -8.62 -3.51
N ILE A 14 -3.95 -8.16 -2.30
CA ILE A 14 -2.97 -8.81 -1.40
C ILE A 14 -3.59 -9.05 -0.02
N GLY A 15 -3.18 -10.12 0.67
CA GLY A 15 -3.71 -10.42 2.00
C GLY A 15 -2.86 -11.43 2.77
N ASN A 16 -3.12 -11.56 4.07
CA ASN A 16 -2.41 -12.46 4.99
C ASN A 16 -3.36 -13.43 5.74
N LEU A 17 -4.51 -13.75 5.14
CA LEU A 17 -5.60 -14.53 5.75
C LEU A 17 -6.36 -13.82 6.89
N GLN A 18 -5.92 -12.63 7.33
CA GLN A 18 -6.58 -11.86 8.39
C GLN A 18 -7.18 -10.56 7.88
N THR A 19 -6.59 -9.98 6.83
CA THR A 19 -7.15 -8.84 6.09
C THR A 19 -6.71 -8.86 4.61
N VAL A 20 -7.20 -7.88 3.85
CA VAL A 20 -6.94 -7.69 2.43
C VAL A 20 -6.73 -6.20 2.11
N ALA A 21 -5.77 -5.91 1.24
CA ALA A 21 -5.58 -4.60 0.63
C ALA A 21 -5.85 -4.65 -0.88
N LEU A 22 -6.38 -3.54 -1.41
CA LEU A 22 -6.50 -3.30 -2.85
C LEU A 22 -5.46 -2.27 -3.31
N VAL A 23 -4.62 -2.69 -4.26
CA VAL A 23 -3.46 -1.93 -4.76
C VAL A 23 -3.70 -1.51 -6.21
N GLY A 24 -3.89 -0.23 -6.46
CA GLY A 24 -4.07 0.32 -7.80
C GLY A 24 -2.78 0.32 -8.62
N MET A 25 -2.92 0.37 -9.94
CA MET A 25 -1.82 0.39 -10.92
C MET A 25 -0.79 1.51 -10.71
N GLU A 26 -1.18 2.58 -10.02
CA GLU A 26 -0.32 3.72 -9.67
C GLU A 26 0.48 3.52 -8.38
N GLY A 27 0.51 2.30 -7.83
CA GLY A 27 1.22 1.98 -6.59
C GLY A 27 0.53 2.56 -5.36
N SER A 28 -0.80 2.68 -5.38
CA SER A 28 -1.60 3.19 -4.26
C SER A 28 -2.41 2.08 -3.64
N VAL A 29 -2.31 1.90 -2.32
CA VAL A 29 -3.24 1.10 -1.53
C VAL A 29 -4.43 2.00 -1.22
N ASP A 30 -5.54 1.76 -1.90
CA ASP A 30 -6.73 2.61 -1.83
C ASP A 30 -7.82 2.03 -0.93
N PHE A 31 -7.68 0.77 -0.51
CA PHE A 31 -8.59 0.13 0.43
C PHE A 31 -7.83 -0.84 1.33
N LEU A 32 -8.05 -0.74 2.64
CA LEU A 32 -7.53 -1.66 3.66
C LEU A 32 -8.29 -1.48 4.98
N CYS A 33 -8.91 -2.56 5.46
CA CYS A 33 -9.31 -2.72 6.87
C CYS A 33 -8.13 -3.24 7.67
N PHE A 34 -7.87 -2.71 8.85
CA PHE A 34 -6.68 -3.12 9.60
C PHE A 34 -6.95 -3.15 11.11
N PRO A 35 -6.55 -4.22 11.82
CA PRO A 35 -5.79 -5.38 11.32
C PRO A 35 -6.61 -6.52 10.70
N TYR A 36 -7.93 -6.55 10.90
CA TYR A 36 -8.80 -7.64 10.44
C TYR A 36 -9.79 -7.19 9.36
N PHE A 37 -10.42 -8.15 8.66
CA PHE A 37 -11.46 -7.88 7.65
C PHE A 37 -12.63 -7.03 8.18
N ASP A 38 -13.02 -7.25 9.43
CA ASP A 38 -14.13 -6.56 10.12
C ASP A 38 -13.68 -5.33 10.91
N SER A 39 -12.38 -5.02 10.92
CA SER A 39 -11.86 -3.81 11.54
C SER A 39 -12.26 -2.56 10.74
N PRO A 40 -12.30 -1.37 11.38
CA PRO A 40 -12.46 -0.13 10.64
C PRO A 40 -11.40 0.04 9.54
N SER A 41 -11.81 0.62 8.41
CA SER A 41 -10.89 0.94 7.33
C SER A 41 -9.85 1.95 7.80
N ILE A 42 -8.59 1.73 7.47
CA ILE A 42 -7.52 2.75 7.60
C ILE A 42 -7.25 3.47 6.28
N PHE A 43 -7.61 2.85 5.15
CA PHE A 43 -7.62 3.43 3.81
C PHE A 43 -8.93 3.06 3.11
N ALA A 44 -9.54 4.04 2.44
CA ALA A 44 -10.82 3.92 1.75
C ALA A 44 -10.93 4.87 0.55
N ALA A 45 -9.81 5.31 -0.04
CA ALA A 45 -9.78 6.15 -1.24
C ALA A 45 -10.54 5.53 -2.43
N LEU A 46 -10.74 4.20 -2.46
CA LEU A 46 -11.59 3.53 -3.43
C LEU A 46 -13.07 3.97 -3.34
N LEU A 47 -13.55 4.27 -2.13
CA LEU A 47 -14.94 4.66 -1.86
C LEU A 47 -15.11 6.18 -1.80
N ASP A 48 -14.11 6.88 -1.27
CA ASP A 48 -14.06 8.35 -1.20
C ASP A 48 -12.63 8.82 -1.45
N SER A 49 -12.36 9.29 -2.67
CA SER A 49 -11.01 9.70 -3.10
C SER A 49 -10.44 10.89 -2.33
N GLU A 50 -11.28 11.68 -1.64
CA GLU A 50 -10.86 12.88 -0.91
C GLU A 50 -10.67 12.59 0.58
N ARG A 51 -11.58 11.82 1.18
CA ARG A 51 -11.63 11.61 2.63
C ARG A 51 -11.15 10.24 3.07
N GLY A 52 -11.16 9.25 2.17
CA GLY A 52 -10.90 7.86 2.49
C GLY A 52 -9.44 7.55 2.84
N GLY A 53 -8.50 8.40 2.42
CA GLY A 53 -7.07 8.19 2.68
C GLY A 53 -6.49 6.99 1.92
N ARG A 54 -5.17 6.97 1.82
CA ARG A 54 -4.43 5.98 1.01
C ARG A 54 -3.00 5.85 1.48
N PHE A 55 -2.36 4.79 1.00
CA PHE A 55 -0.91 4.68 1.06
C PHE A 55 -0.36 4.56 -0.36
N LYS A 56 0.27 5.60 -0.89
CA LYS A 56 0.89 5.63 -2.22
C LYS A 56 2.41 5.53 -2.12
N LEU A 57 2.98 4.69 -2.96
CA LEU A 57 4.42 4.54 -3.16
C LEU A 57 4.66 4.35 -4.66
N SER A 58 5.25 5.34 -5.32
CA SER A 58 5.39 5.32 -6.78
C SER A 58 6.60 6.14 -7.25
N PRO A 59 7.20 5.81 -8.40
CA PRO A 59 8.26 6.62 -8.98
C PRO A 59 7.71 7.93 -9.59
N LEU A 60 8.50 8.99 -9.48
CA LEU A 60 8.23 10.31 -10.06
C LEU A 60 8.65 10.38 -11.54
N PHE A 61 8.04 9.53 -12.36
CA PHE A 61 8.21 9.55 -13.81
C PHE A 61 7.14 10.41 -14.49
N GLN A 62 7.55 11.21 -15.48
CA GLN A 62 6.61 12.02 -16.28
C GLN A 62 5.73 11.13 -17.18
N HIS A 63 6.29 10.09 -17.80
CA HIS A 63 5.58 9.23 -18.78
C HIS A 63 5.74 7.75 -18.41
N ARG A 64 5.10 7.34 -17.31
CA ARG A 64 5.13 5.94 -16.86
C ARG A 64 4.02 5.10 -17.47
N ARG A 65 4.35 3.85 -17.76
CA ARG A 65 3.38 2.80 -18.10
C ARG A 65 3.44 1.72 -17.02
N PRO A 66 2.52 1.71 -16.04
CA PRO A 66 2.50 0.67 -15.02
C PRO A 66 2.05 -0.67 -15.61
N LYS A 67 2.62 -1.74 -15.07
CA LYS A 67 2.21 -3.13 -15.30
C LYS A 67 2.20 -3.86 -13.96
N GLN A 68 1.07 -4.45 -13.60
CA GLN A 68 0.97 -5.32 -12.44
C GLN A 68 1.05 -6.79 -12.85
N LEU A 69 1.72 -7.57 -12.01
CA LEU A 69 1.73 -9.02 -12.05
C LEU A 69 1.97 -9.59 -10.65
N TYR A 70 1.50 -10.80 -10.41
CA TYR A 70 1.90 -11.56 -9.24
C TYR A 70 3.22 -12.29 -9.51
N LEU A 71 4.11 -12.31 -8.53
CA LEU A 71 5.28 -13.18 -8.60
C LEU A 71 4.84 -14.64 -8.51
N SER A 72 5.42 -15.49 -9.35
CA SER A 72 5.06 -16.90 -9.49
C SER A 72 4.98 -17.61 -8.13
N ASN A 73 3.91 -18.39 -7.94
CA ASN A 73 3.67 -19.18 -6.72
C ASN A 73 3.64 -18.34 -5.42
N SER A 74 3.20 -17.08 -5.48
CA SER A 74 3.10 -16.22 -4.30
C SER A 74 1.94 -15.23 -4.39
N ASN A 75 1.51 -14.69 -3.23
CA ASN A 75 0.62 -13.52 -3.18
C ASN A 75 1.42 -12.21 -3.05
N ILE A 76 2.55 -12.11 -3.75
CA ILE A 76 3.33 -10.86 -3.84
C ILE A 76 2.96 -10.16 -5.14
N LEU A 77 2.40 -8.96 -5.02
CA LEU A 77 2.05 -8.12 -6.16
C LEU A 77 3.26 -7.26 -6.54
N LEU A 78 3.66 -7.31 -7.81
CA LEU A 78 4.70 -6.48 -8.38
C LEU A 78 4.08 -5.47 -9.34
N THR A 79 4.18 -4.19 -9.01
CA THR A 79 3.89 -3.09 -9.93
C THR A 79 5.19 -2.59 -10.55
N ARG A 80 5.38 -2.82 -11.85
CA ARG A 80 6.53 -2.34 -12.62
C ARG A 80 6.15 -1.09 -13.40
N PHE A 81 6.92 -0.03 -13.23
CA PHE A 81 6.77 1.24 -13.92
C PHE A 81 7.85 1.39 -14.99
N LEU A 82 7.43 1.47 -16.25
CA LEU A 82 8.32 1.65 -17.40
C LEU A 82 8.30 3.12 -17.84
N SER A 83 9.48 3.74 -17.93
CA SER A 83 9.69 5.09 -18.48
C SER A 83 10.93 5.09 -19.41
N PRO A 84 11.04 5.99 -20.40
CA PRO A 84 12.30 6.23 -21.09
C PRO A 84 13.47 6.49 -20.14
N ASP A 85 13.20 7.20 -19.04
CA ASP A 85 14.20 7.61 -18.04
C ASP A 85 14.69 6.46 -17.15
N GLY A 86 13.93 5.36 -17.05
CA GLY A 86 14.25 4.29 -16.11
C GLY A 86 13.17 3.23 -15.95
N VAL A 87 13.49 2.23 -15.13
CA VAL A 87 12.56 1.16 -14.75
C VAL A 87 12.55 1.06 -13.24
N ALA A 88 11.35 1.10 -12.67
CA ALA A 88 11.12 1.02 -11.23
C ALA A 88 10.13 -0.09 -10.91
N GLU A 89 10.25 -0.66 -9.73
CA GLU A 89 9.37 -1.71 -9.23
C GLU A 89 8.91 -1.38 -7.82
N VAL A 90 7.65 -1.66 -7.54
CA VAL A 90 7.09 -1.70 -6.18
C VAL A 90 6.52 -3.09 -5.96
N SER A 91 7.00 -3.77 -4.92
CA SER A 91 6.44 -5.05 -4.47
C SER A 91 5.58 -4.82 -3.22
N ASP A 92 4.33 -5.26 -3.25
CA ASP A 92 3.38 -5.16 -2.14
C ASP A 92 2.96 -6.57 -1.70
N PHE A 93 3.04 -6.85 -0.40
CA PHE A 93 2.63 -8.13 0.18
C PHE A 93 2.37 -8.02 1.68
N MET A 94 1.66 -8.99 2.22
CA MET A 94 1.45 -9.13 3.66
C MET A 94 1.99 -10.50 4.11
N PRO A 95 3.00 -10.54 5.00
CA PRO A 95 3.47 -11.80 5.56
C PRO A 95 2.36 -12.52 6.31
N ILE A 96 2.28 -13.85 6.14
CA ILE A 96 1.49 -14.70 7.01
C ILE A 96 2.31 -14.90 8.28
N SER A 97 1.77 -14.48 9.43
CA SER A 97 2.37 -14.80 10.72
C SER A 97 2.17 -16.28 11.01
N LEU A 98 3.08 -17.12 10.52
CA LEU A 98 3.14 -18.53 10.93
C LEU A 98 3.60 -18.59 12.38
N GLU A 99 2.91 -19.38 13.20
CA GLU A 99 3.03 -19.50 14.66
C GLU A 99 4.40 -20.02 15.17
N SER A 100 5.52 -19.41 14.75
CA SER A 100 6.88 -19.87 15.09
C SER A 100 7.61 -19.01 16.11
N SER A 101 6.93 -18.07 16.76
CA SER A 101 7.43 -17.48 18.00
C SER A 101 6.38 -17.63 19.11
N ARG A 102 6.42 -18.77 19.80
CA ARG A 102 5.73 -19.01 21.09
C ARG A 102 6.08 -17.98 22.18
N GLU A 103 6.93 -17.00 21.85
CA GLU A 103 7.35 -15.89 22.71
C GLU A 103 6.61 -14.58 22.42
N ARG A 104 6.00 -14.40 21.23
CA ARG A 104 5.14 -13.24 20.94
C ARG A 104 3.68 -13.66 21.07
N HIS A 105 3.00 -13.13 22.08
CA HIS A 105 1.59 -13.45 22.37
C HIS A 105 0.61 -12.80 21.37
N GLU A 106 1.06 -11.91 20.48
CA GLU A 106 0.20 -11.19 19.53
C GLU A 106 0.71 -11.34 18.08
N PRO A 107 -0.19 -11.63 17.11
CA PRO A 107 0.16 -11.68 15.70
C PRO A 107 0.62 -10.29 15.22
N VAL A 108 1.77 -10.25 14.54
CA VAL A 108 2.30 -9.00 13.97
C VAL A 108 1.64 -8.77 12.61
N HIS A 109 0.68 -7.83 12.57
CA HIS A 109 0.02 -7.43 11.33
C HIS A 109 0.91 -6.48 10.54
N GLN A 110 1.21 -6.80 9.28
CA GLN A 110 2.14 -6.02 8.46
C GLN A 110 1.68 -5.93 7.01
N LEU A 111 1.73 -4.70 6.49
CA LEU A 111 1.76 -4.42 5.06
C LEU A 111 3.19 -4.05 4.69
N ILE A 112 3.84 -4.84 3.84
CA ILE A 112 5.20 -4.57 3.38
C ILE A 112 5.14 -4.06 1.94
N ARG A 113 5.80 -2.92 1.72
CA ARG A 113 5.91 -2.26 0.43
C ARG A 113 7.38 -1.98 0.14
N ARG A 114 7.91 -2.50 -0.96
CA ARG A 114 9.33 -2.39 -1.32
C ARG A 114 9.48 -1.70 -2.67
N ALA A 115 10.08 -0.51 -2.66
CA ALA A 115 10.52 0.18 -3.86
C ALA A 115 11.91 -0.30 -4.31
N LYS A 116 12.10 -0.49 -5.63
CA LYS A 116 13.37 -0.88 -6.23
C LYS A 116 13.59 -0.12 -7.54
N CYS A 117 14.77 0.49 -7.69
CA CYS A 117 15.26 0.93 -8.99
C CYS A 117 15.86 -0.28 -9.73
N VAL A 118 15.36 -0.56 -10.94
CA VAL A 118 15.88 -1.63 -11.81
C VAL A 118 16.86 -1.05 -12.82
N ARG A 119 16.59 0.15 -13.34
CA ARG A 119 17.43 0.83 -14.33
C ARG A 119 17.27 2.35 -14.22
N GLY A 120 18.38 3.07 -14.35
CA GLY A 120 18.42 4.53 -14.33
C GLY A 120 18.50 5.08 -12.91
N GLU A 121 18.20 6.37 -12.77
CA GLU A 121 18.02 7.03 -11.48
C GLU A 121 16.53 7.27 -11.24
N VAL A 122 16.01 6.82 -10.10
CA VAL A 122 14.58 6.87 -9.81
C VAL A 122 14.34 7.57 -8.48
N LYS A 123 13.58 8.67 -8.54
CA LYS A 123 13.03 9.32 -7.35
C LYS A 123 11.67 8.72 -7.05
N PHE A 124 11.48 8.26 -5.82
CA PHE A 124 10.20 7.75 -5.34
C PHE A 124 9.50 8.79 -4.49
N GLU A 125 8.19 8.82 -4.59
CA GLU A 125 7.31 9.56 -3.69
C GLU A 125 6.53 8.55 -2.84
N MET A 126 6.45 8.86 -1.55
CA MET A 126 5.65 8.11 -0.59
C MET A 126 4.66 9.06 0.08
N VAL A 127 3.37 8.73 0.01
CA VAL A 127 2.29 9.47 0.67
C VAL A 127 1.52 8.47 1.52
N CYS A 128 1.51 8.66 2.84
CA CYS A 128 0.77 7.81 3.77
C CYS A 128 -0.25 8.66 4.53
N GLU A 129 -1.53 8.43 4.26
CA GLU A 129 -2.63 9.24 4.77
C GLU A 129 -3.68 8.32 5.43
N PRO A 130 -3.38 7.71 6.59
CA PRO A 130 -4.34 6.86 7.28
C PRO A 130 -5.55 7.66 7.77
N ARG A 131 -6.70 6.99 7.81
CA ARG A 131 -7.99 7.54 8.22
C ARG A 131 -8.66 6.55 9.16
N PHE A 132 -8.51 6.79 10.46
CA PHE A 132 -8.99 5.88 11.49
C PHE A 132 -10.50 5.95 11.68
N ASP A 133 -11.07 4.86 12.18
CA ASP A 133 -12.50 4.74 12.47
C ASP A 133 -13.40 5.15 11.28
N TYR A 134 -13.13 4.57 10.10
CA TYR A 134 -13.81 4.92 8.84
C TYR A 134 -13.66 6.40 8.45
N GLY A 135 -12.53 7.01 8.83
CA GLY A 135 -12.25 8.44 8.62
C GLY A 135 -12.99 9.39 9.55
N ARG A 136 -13.60 8.89 10.64
CA ARG A 136 -14.26 9.72 11.66
C ARG A 136 -13.29 10.23 12.73
N ALA A 137 -12.25 9.45 13.04
CA ALA A 137 -11.25 9.83 14.04
C ALA A 137 -10.16 10.71 13.42
N LYS A 138 -9.80 11.77 14.14
CA LYS A 138 -8.56 12.52 13.87
C LYS A 138 -7.37 11.69 14.35
N HIS A 139 -6.16 12.11 13.99
CA HIS A 139 -4.96 11.51 14.56
C HIS A 139 -3.85 12.55 14.65
N GLN A 140 -2.84 12.25 15.46
CA GLN A 140 -1.57 12.97 15.50
C GLN A 140 -0.48 12.10 14.88
N VAL A 141 0.52 12.73 14.27
CA VAL A 141 1.70 12.06 13.73
C VAL A 141 2.90 12.45 14.57
N LYS A 142 3.63 11.45 15.06
CA LYS A 142 4.93 11.61 15.72
C LYS A 142 6.00 10.96 14.86
N LEU A 143 6.99 11.72 14.43
CA LEU A 143 8.20 11.16 13.83
C LEU A 143 9.07 10.65 14.98
N LEU A 144 9.25 9.34 15.07
CA LEU A 144 10.10 8.72 16.09
C LEU A 144 11.56 8.75 15.66
N THR A 145 11.81 8.52 14.36
CA THR A 145 13.11 8.64 13.71
C THR A 145 12.93 9.18 12.28
N GLU A 146 14.02 9.37 11.54
CA GLU A 146 13.96 9.71 10.11
C GLU A 146 13.27 8.63 9.25
N LYS A 147 13.13 7.40 9.78
CA LYS A 147 12.60 6.24 9.07
C LYS A 147 11.34 5.67 9.71
N GLU A 148 10.81 6.32 10.74
CA GLU A 148 9.70 5.80 11.53
C GLU A 148 8.73 6.91 11.92
N ALA A 149 7.46 6.70 11.59
CA ALA A 149 6.36 7.58 11.95
C ALA A 149 5.29 6.78 12.69
N LEU A 150 4.81 7.32 13.80
CA LEU A 150 3.72 6.77 14.60
C LEU A 150 2.48 7.65 14.45
N PHE A 151 1.37 7.01 14.05
CA PHE A 151 0.05 7.63 13.96
C PHE A 151 -0.77 7.25 15.20
N ILE A 152 -1.27 8.25 15.92
CA ILE A 152 -2.03 8.07 17.17
C ILE A 152 -3.45 8.63 16.95
N PRO A 153 -4.49 7.78 16.84
CA PRO A 153 -5.89 8.18 16.72
C PRO A 153 -6.43 8.90 17.96
#